data_AF-B2REE1-F1
#
_entry.id   AF-B2REE1-F1
#
_cell.length_a   1.000
_cell.length_b   1.000
_cell.length_c   1.000
_cell.angle_alpha   90.00
_cell.angle_beta   90.00
_cell.angle_gamma   90.00
#
_symmetry.space_group_name_H-M   'P 1'
#
loop_
_entity.id
_entity.type
_entity.pdbx_description
1 polymer ?
#
loop_
_entity_poly.entity_id
_entity_poly.type
_entity_poly.pdbx_seq_one_letter_code
_entity_poly.pdbx_strand_id
1 'polypeptide(L)' 'MRPTHKRSYRRTKPYPKRPTMLGPYEAQIRSWLEAEPTLSAAVVLQRLMNVDQTRFTNKSLRTCRWQ' A
#
# COMPACT_ATOMS: atom_id res chain seq x y z
N MET A 1 -0.90 35.70 35.82
CA MET A 1 0.37 34.95 35.69
C MET A 1 0.32 34.13 34.40
N ARG A 2 1.19 34.41 33.42
CA ARG A 2 1.26 33.67 32.14
C ARG A 2 2.32 32.56 32.26
N PRO A 3 2.02 31.29 31.96
CA PRO A 3 3.03 30.25 31.93
C PRO A 3 4.12 30.58 30.89
N THR A 4 5.34 30.77 31.35
CA THR A 4 6.55 31.10 30.55
C THR A 4 7.19 29.88 29.89
N HIS A 5 6.69 28.69 30.15
CA HIS A 5 7.31 27.47 29.63
C HIS A 5 6.72 27.08 28.26
N LYS A 6 7.46 27.33 27.18
CA LYS A 6 7.21 26.63 25.92
C LYS A 6 7.69 25.19 26.04
N ARG A 7 6.91 24.23 25.53
CA ARG A 7 7.37 22.84 25.34
C ARG A 7 8.60 22.86 24.44
N SER A 8 9.66 22.14 24.81
CA SER A 8 10.84 22.04 23.96
C SER A 8 10.46 21.42 22.61
N TYR A 9 10.94 22.04 21.52
CA TYR A 9 10.73 21.51 20.19
C TYR A 9 11.41 20.15 20.07
N ARG A 10 10.63 19.11 19.79
CA ARG A 10 11.14 17.78 19.46
C ARG A 10 10.97 17.54 17.97
N ARG A 11 12.09 17.48 17.25
CA ARG A 11 12.10 17.10 15.85
C ARG A 11 11.92 15.59 15.73
N THR A 12 10.76 15.14 15.26
CA THR A 12 10.56 13.73 14.89
C THR A 12 11.17 13.49 13.51
N LYS A 13 12.07 12.51 13.39
CA LYS A 13 12.60 12.11 12.08
C LYS A 13 11.42 11.53 11.27
N PRO A 14 11.16 12.02 10.04
CA PRO A 14 10.17 11.36 9.20
C PRO A 14 10.63 9.92 8.97
N TYR A 15 9.80 8.97 9.35
CA TYR A 15 10.09 7.57 9.07
C TYR A 15 10.18 7.41 7.55
N PRO A 16 11.27 6.84 7.02
CA PRO A 16 11.35 6.55 5.60
C PRO A 16 10.22 5.60 5.26
N LYS A 17 9.37 5.99 4.29
CA LYS A 17 8.34 5.09 3.77
C LYS A 17 9.06 3.88 3.20
N ARG A 18 8.88 2.72 3.83
CA ARG A 18 9.41 1.47 3.29
C ARG A 18 8.69 1.18 1.97
N PRO A 19 9.41 0.77 0.91
CA PRO A 19 8.76 0.33 -0.30
C PRO A 19 7.82 -0.83 0.05
N THR A 20 6.54 -0.68 -0.26
CA THR A 20 5.55 -1.73 -0.07
C THR A 20 5.76 -2.78 -1.17
N MET A 21 5.41 -4.04 -0.89
CA MET A 21 5.46 -5.11 -1.87
C MET A 21 4.65 -4.76 -3.14
N LEU A 22 3.55 -4.03 -2.97
CA LEU A 22 2.64 -3.58 -4.02
C LEU A 22 3.04 -2.25 -4.67
N GLY A 23 3.96 -1.49 -4.08
CA GLY A 23 4.31 -0.13 -4.53
C GLY A 23 4.60 -0.03 -6.03
N PRO A 24 5.39 -0.94 -6.63
CA PRO A 24 5.64 -0.94 -8.07
C PRO A 24 4.39 -1.22 -8.93
N TYR A 25 3.40 -1.91 -8.37
CA TYR A 25 2.19 -2.36 -9.08
C TYR A 25 0.96 -1.51 -8.75
N GLU A 26 1.04 -0.56 -7.82
CA GLU A 26 -0.11 0.27 -7.41
C GLU A 26 -0.74 1.02 -8.60
N ALA A 27 0.07 1.58 -9.49
CA ALA A 27 -0.43 2.27 -10.68
C ALA A 27 -1.20 1.32 -11.60
N GLN A 28 -0.69 0.10 -11.78
CA GLN A 28 -1.34 -0.92 -12.59
C GLN A 28 -2.64 -1.41 -11.95
N ILE A 29 -2.64 -1.65 -10.64
CA ILE A 29 -3.84 -2.04 -9.88
C ILE A 29 -4.91 -0.94 -9.98
N ARG A 30 -4.54 0.34 -9.82
CA ARG A 30 -5.48 1.46 -9.96
C ARG A 30 -6.08 1.51 -11.36
N SER A 31 -5.28 1.35 -12.42
CA SER A 31 -5.81 1.33 -13.79
C SER A 31 -6.83 0.21 -14.02
N TRP A 32 -6.66 -0.96 -13.39
CA TRP A 32 -7.64 -2.04 -13.45
C TRP A 32 -8.92 -1.70 -12.69
N LEU A 33 -8.80 -1.10 -11.50
CA LEU A 33 -9.96 -0.69 -10.70
C LEU A 33 -10.73 0.48 -11.31
N GLU A 34 -10.06 1.38 -12.03
CA GLU A 34 -10.71 2.45 -12.79
C GLU A 34 -11.53 1.89 -13.95
N ALA A 35 -11.05 0.84 -14.62
CA ALA A 35 -11.79 0.16 -15.68
C ALA A 35 -12.96 -0.67 -15.14
N GLU A 36 -12.75 -1.37 -14.02
CA GLU A 36 -13.75 -2.23 -13.40
C GLU A 36 -13.75 -2.05 -11.87
N PRO A 37 -14.60 -1.15 -11.33
CA PRO A 37 -14.60 -0.84 -9.90
C PRO A 37 -15.13 -1.99 -9.03
N THR A 38 -15.82 -2.96 -9.62
CA THR A 38 -16.34 -4.16 -8.95
C THR A 38 -15.34 -5.33 -8.95
N LEU A 39 -14.10 -5.10 -9.39
CA LEU A 39 -13.08 -6.15 -9.42
C LEU A 39 -12.78 -6.69 -8.02
N SER A 40 -12.90 -8.00 -7.89
CA SER A 40 -12.53 -8.71 -6.66
C SER A 40 -11.01 -8.75 -6.48
N ALA A 41 -10.57 -8.65 -5.21
CA ALA A 41 -9.18 -8.82 -4.82
C ALA A 41 -8.56 -10.14 -5.31
N ALA A 42 -9.35 -11.21 -5.41
CA ALA A 42 -8.88 -12.50 -5.94
C ALA A 42 -8.48 -12.41 -7.42
N VAL A 43 -9.26 -11.66 -8.21
CA VAL A 43 -9.00 -11.45 -9.65
C VAL A 43 -7.78 -10.55 -9.84
N VAL A 44 -7.64 -9.50 -9.03
CA VAL A 44 -6.44 -8.65 -9.03
C VAL A 44 -5.19 -9.49 -8.71
N LEU A 45 -5.26 -10.38 -7.71
CA LEU A 45 -4.15 -11.26 -7.38
C LEU A 45 -3.82 -12.22 -8.53
N GLN A 46 -4.81 -12.82 -9.19
CA GLN A 46 -4.57 -13.66 -10.36
C GLN A 46 -3.87 -12.88 -11.48
N ARG A 47 -4.29 -11.64 -11.75
CA ARG A 47 -3.63 -10.78 -12.73
C ARG A 47 -2.18 -10.46 -12.32
N LEU A 48 -1.93 -10.17 -11.04
CA LEU A 48 -0.58 -9.93 -10.52
C LEU A 48 0.32 -11.18 -10.58
N MET A 49 -0.22 -12.36 -10.29
CA MET A 49 0.48 -13.63 -10.45
C MET A 49 0.85 -13.86 -11.92
N ASN A 50 -0.02 -13.54 -12.87
CA ASN A 50 0.31 -13.64 -14.30
C ASN A 50 1.43 -12.69 -14.73
N VAL A 51 1.52 -11.51 -14.10
CA VAL A 51 2.59 -10.53 -14.38
C VAL A 51 3.91 -10.97 -13.76
N ASP A 52 3.91 -11.46 -12.50
CA ASP A 52 5.11 -11.87 -11.80
C ASP A 52 4.82 -12.99 -10.78
N GLN A 53 4.93 -14.24 -11.25
CA GLN A 53 4.73 -15.44 -10.44
C GLN A 53 5.78 -15.62 -9.32
N THR A 54 6.94 -14.98 -9.47
CA THR A 54 8.02 -15.11 -8.47
C THR A 54 7.74 -14.30 -7.22
N ARG A 55 7.00 -13.20 -7.38
CA ARG A 55 6.73 -12.22 -6.33
C ARG A 55 5.36 -12.41 -5.68
N PHE A 56 4.39 -12.93 -6.43
CA PHE A 56 3.03 -13.18 -5.95
C PHE A 56 2.75 -14.68 -5.83
N THR A 57 2.40 -15.12 -4.62
CA THR A 57 1.98 -16.50 -4.34
C THR A 57 0.60 -16.52 -3.70
N ASN A 58 -0.06 -17.69 -3.63
CA ASN A 58 -1.38 -17.84 -2.99
C ASN A 58 -1.43 -17.30 -1.54
N LYS A 59 -0.29 -17.20 -0.85
CA LYS A 59 -0.20 -16.61 0.50
C LYS A 59 -0.44 -15.10 0.54
N SER A 60 -0.34 -14.41 -0.59
CA SER A 60 -0.51 -12.94 -0.70
C SER A 60 -1.97 -12.47 -0.75
N LEU A 61 -2.95 -13.40 -0.75
CA LEU A 61 -4.39 -13.09 -0.65
C LEU A 61 -4.74 -12.17 0.53
N ARG A 62 -4.06 -12.32 1.67
CA ARG A 62 -4.31 -11.48 2.86
C ARG A 62 -3.77 -10.06 2.72
N THR A 63 -2.77 -9.86 1.85
CA THR A 63 -2.11 -8.57 1.62
C THR A 63 -2.87 -7.74 0.58
N CYS A 64 -3.54 -8.38 -0.38
CA CYS A 64 -4.37 -7.74 -1.40
C CYS A 64 -5.80 -7.40 -0.90
N ARG A 65 -6.03 -7.29 0.41
CA ARG A 65 -7.32 -6.81 0.94
C ARG A 65 -7.34 -5.28 0.79
N TRP A 66 -7.95 -4.81 -0.28
CA TRP A 66 -8.34 -3.41 -0.45
C TRP A 66 -9.76 -3.28 0.11
N GLN A 67 -9.91 -2.46 1.17
CA GLN A 67 -11.18 -2.15 1.83
C GLN A 67 -11.44 -0.65 1.71
#